data_AF-A0A9P8VYE6-F1
#
_entry.id   AF-A0A9P8VYE6-F1
#
_cell.length_a   1.000
_cell.length_b   1.000
_cell.length_c   1.000
_cell.angle_alpha   90.00
_cell.angle_beta   90.00
_cell.angle_gamma   90.00
#
_symmetry.space_group_name_H-M   'P 1'
#
loop_
_entity.id
_entity.type
_entity.pdbx_description
1 polymer ?
#
loop_
_entity_poly.entity_id
_entity_poly.type
_entity_poly.pdbx_seq_one_letter_code
_entity_poly.pdbx_strand_id
1 'polypeptide(L)'
;MAHYQDSPMLPRRVDRAIAKAHGQTVALEATREELEAGKSPTTPSLKEIIDSKTRENGRLREELAYLQQLEKLGENLREELEYVMDRLRMAIVTFRKGQRDIRQGHDCDSIYSIRE
;
A
#
# COMPACT_ATOMS: atom_id res chain seq x y z
N MET A 1 82.39 34.86 -22.00
CA MET A 1 81.25 34.53 -22.88
C MET A 1 81.02 33.03 -22.79
N ALA A 2 79.90 32.58 -22.25
CA ALA A 2 79.57 31.16 -22.16
C ALA A 2 78.46 30.85 -23.18
N HIS A 3 78.74 29.92 -24.09
CA HIS A 3 77.79 29.42 -25.09
C HIS A 3 76.75 28.53 -24.42
N TYR A 4 75.45 28.84 -24.57
CA TYR A 4 74.37 27.91 -24.25
C TYR A 4 74.13 27.01 -25.46
N GLN A 5 74.40 25.72 -25.29
CA GLN A 5 74.09 24.70 -26.28
C GLN A 5 72.60 24.33 -26.12
N ASP A 6 71.80 24.75 -27.09
CA ASP A 6 70.35 24.51 -27.16
C ASP A 6 70.11 23.10 -27.72
N SER A 7 70.25 22.08 -26.88
CA SER A 7 69.92 20.70 -27.25
C SER A 7 68.99 20.11 -26.19
N PRO A 8 67.84 19.53 -26.58
CA PRO A 8 66.89 19.00 -25.63
C PRO A 8 67.57 17.89 -24.81
N MET A 9 67.50 18.01 -23.49
CA MET A 9 68.09 17.04 -22.58
C MET A 9 67.44 15.67 -22.80
N LEU A 10 68.26 14.63 -22.86
CA LEU A 10 67.78 13.25 -23.00
C LEU A 10 66.82 12.89 -21.86
N PRO A 11 65.68 12.22 -22.14
CA PRO A 11 64.72 11.84 -21.13
C PRO A 11 65.37 11.01 -20.02
N ARG A 12 65.09 11.40 -18.76
CA ARG A 12 65.58 10.68 -17.58
C ARG A 12 64.92 9.30 -17.52
N ARG A 13 65.48 8.42 -16.68
CA ARG A 13 64.90 7.08 -16.47
C ARG A 13 63.44 7.13 -16.04
N VAL A 14 63.06 8.14 -15.26
CA VAL A 14 61.69 8.36 -14.80
C VAL A 14 60.76 8.73 -15.96
N ASP A 15 61.19 9.63 -16.84
CA ASP A 15 60.39 10.06 -18.01
C ASP A 15 60.07 8.88 -18.94
N ARG A 16 61.04 7.95 -19.10
CA ARG A 16 60.84 6.70 -19.86
C ARG A 16 59.89 5.72 -19.16
N ALA A 17 59.94 5.64 -17.83
CA ALA A 17 59.05 4.79 -17.06
C ALA A 17 57.59 5.28 -17.13
N ILE A 18 57.37 6.59 -17.06
CA ILE A 18 56.05 7.23 -17.20
C ILE A 18 55.51 7.04 -18.61
N ALA A 19 56.34 7.26 -19.64
CA ALA A 19 55.95 7.04 -21.04
C ALA A 19 55.59 5.57 -21.31
N LYS A 20 56.35 4.62 -20.74
CA LYS A 20 56.07 3.17 -20.84
C LYS A 20 54.78 2.76 -20.15
N ALA A 21 54.41 3.46 -19.08
CA ALA A 21 53.13 3.28 -18.41
C ALA A 21 51.96 3.98 -19.14
N HIS A 22 52.20 4.64 -20.29
CA HIS A 22 51.19 5.44 -21.01
C HIS A 22 50.46 6.46 -20.12
N GLY A 23 51.11 6.94 -19.05
CA GLY A 23 50.48 7.80 -18.04
C GLY A 23 49.45 7.11 -17.13
N GLN A 24 49.28 5.79 -17.23
CA GLN A 24 48.40 5.00 -16.38
C GLN A 24 49.12 4.59 -15.09
N THR A 25 48.64 5.09 -13.96
CA THR A 25 49.06 4.68 -12.63
C THR A 25 48.04 3.70 -12.05
N VAL A 26 48.40 2.41 -12.03
CA VAL A 26 47.59 1.30 -11.47
C VAL A 26 47.11 1.61 -10.04
N ALA A 27 47.85 2.41 -9.28
CA ALA A 27 47.48 2.82 -7.92
C ALA A 27 46.21 3.70 -7.86
N LEU A 28 45.95 4.56 -8.85
CA LEU A 28 44.79 5.45 -8.84
C LEU A 28 43.50 4.75 -9.29
N GLU A 29 43.63 3.83 -10.26
CA GLU A 29 42.48 3.07 -10.77
C GLU A 29 41.97 2.07 -9.72
N ALA A 30 42.87 1.34 -9.04
CA ALA A 30 42.52 0.45 -7.94
C ALA A 30 41.82 1.21 -6.79
N THR A 31 42.31 2.39 -6.42
CA THR A 31 41.64 3.22 -5.39
C THR A 31 40.27 3.71 -5.82
N ARG A 32 40.05 3.96 -7.12
CA ARG A 32 38.75 4.40 -7.63
C ARG A 32 37.73 3.27 -7.60
N GLU A 33 38.14 2.07 -8.02
CA GLU A 33 37.28 0.88 -7.96
C GLU A 33 36.94 0.49 -6.52
N GLU A 34 37.89 0.58 -5.59
CA GLU A 34 37.65 0.38 -4.15
C GLU A 34 36.73 1.46 -3.55
N LEU A 35 36.89 2.73 -3.95
CA LEU A 35 36.02 3.84 -3.52
C LEU A 35 34.59 3.73 -4.05
N GLU A 36 34.42 3.25 -5.29
CA GLU A 36 33.11 3.00 -5.89
C GLU A 36 32.46 1.73 -5.30
N ALA A 37 33.23 0.68 -5.04
CA ALA A 37 32.77 -0.55 -4.39
C ALA A 37 32.39 -0.34 -2.92
N GLY A 38 32.98 0.66 -2.26
CA GLY A 38 32.66 1.07 -0.89
C GLY A 38 31.38 1.91 -0.73
N LYS A 39 30.70 2.27 -1.82
CA LYS A 39 29.40 2.96 -1.76
C LYS A 39 28.31 1.98 -1.31
N SER A 40 28.24 1.72 -0.01
CA SER A 40 27.05 1.11 0.61
C SER A 40 25.82 1.95 0.28
N PRO A 41 24.63 1.36 0.03
CA PRO A 41 23.41 2.13 -0.11
C PRO A 41 23.28 3.02 1.12
N THR A 42 23.29 4.34 0.90
CA THR A 42 23.31 5.32 1.98
C THR A 42 22.12 5.04 2.89
N THR A 43 22.38 4.63 4.13
CA THR A 43 21.32 4.50 5.13
C THR A 43 20.60 5.85 5.20
N PRO A 44 19.26 5.89 5.01
CA PRO A 44 18.54 7.15 5.01
C PRO A 44 18.81 7.88 6.32
N SER A 45 19.03 9.18 6.22
CA SER A 45 19.23 10.03 7.37
C SER A 45 18.00 9.96 8.29
N LEU A 46 18.20 10.21 9.59
CA LEU A 46 17.09 10.26 10.55
C LEU A 46 15.97 11.22 10.10
N LYS A 47 16.34 12.32 9.44
CA LYS A 47 15.39 13.28 8.87
C LYS A 47 14.53 12.64 7.76
N GLU A 48 15.15 11.92 6.83
CA GLU A 48 14.42 11.24 5.75
C GLU A 48 13.49 10.14 6.29
N ILE A 49 13.92 9.44 7.35
CA ILE A 49 13.07 8.46 8.04
C ILE A 49 11.86 9.14 8.70
N ILE A 50 12.08 10.25 9.42
CA ILE A 50 11.01 11.02 10.06
C ILE A 50 10.02 11.55 9.02
N ASP A 51 10.51 12.13 7.93
CA ASP A 51 9.67 12.68 6.87
C ASP A 51 8.84 11.58 6.20
N SER A 52 9.45 10.42 5.92
CA SER A 52 8.76 9.24 5.38
C SER A 52 7.65 8.76 6.32
N LYS A 53 7.97 8.58 7.61
CA LYS A 53 7.00 8.10 8.61
C LYS A 53 5.88 9.09 8.90
N THR A 54 6.15 10.38 8.77
CA THR A 54 5.13 11.42 8.90
C THR A 54 4.12 11.37 7.76
N ARG A 55 4.60 11.20 6.52
CA ARG A 55 3.73 11.01 5.34
C ARG A 55 2.92 9.72 5.44
N GLU A 56 3.56 8.62 5.84
CA GLU A 56 2.89 7.34 6.05
C GLU A 56 1.78 7.47 7.10
N ASN A 57 2.05 8.12 8.23
CA ASN A 57 1.02 8.41 9.23
C ASN A 57 -0.14 9.25 8.69
N GLY A 58 0.14 10.26 7.87
CA GLY A 58 -0.90 11.06 7.22
C GLY A 58 -1.83 10.18 6.39
N ARG A 59 -1.26 9.35 5.51
CA ARG A 59 -2.02 8.42 4.67
C ARG A 59 -2.85 7.44 5.50
N LEU A 60 -2.26 6.85 6.54
CA LEU A 60 -2.95 5.89 7.40
C LEU A 60 -4.13 6.53 8.15
N ARG A 61 -4.02 7.80 8.56
CA ARG A 61 -5.13 8.52 9.19
C ARG A 61 -6.29 8.78 8.22
N GLU A 62 -5.98 9.10 6.96
CA GLU A 62 -7.00 9.26 5.92
C GLU A 62 -7.71 7.93 5.62
N GLU A 63 -6.95 6.84 5.51
CA GLU A 63 -7.51 5.49 5.31
C GLU A 63 -8.38 5.06 6.49
N LEU A 64 -7.94 5.30 7.72
CA LEU A 64 -8.73 5.03 8.93
C LEU A 64 -10.04 5.83 8.93
N ALA A 65 -9.99 7.13 8.60
CA ALA A 65 -11.18 7.97 8.54
C ALA A 65 -12.18 7.48 7.49
N TYR A 66 -11.69 7.06 6.32
CA TYR A 66 -12.52 6.47 5.28
C TYR A 66 -13.21 5.18 5.76
N LEU A 67 -12.45 4.26 6.38
CA LEU A 67 -12.99 3.00 6.88
C LEU A 67 -14.03 3.21 7.99
N GLN A 68 -13.79 4.16 8.90
CA GLN A 68 -14.76 4.52 9.95
C GLN A 68 -16.08 5.07 9.37
N GLN A 69 -16.00 5.86 8.29
CA GLN A 69 -17.19 6.33 7.59
C GLN A 69 -17.95 5.17 6.94
N LEU A 70 -17.23 4.24 6.31
CA LEU A 70 -17.82 3.07 5.68
C LEU A 70 -18.49 2.14 6.70
N GLU A 71 -17.85 1.93 7.84
CA GLU A 71 -18.40 1.18 8.97
C GLU A 71 -19.72 1.80 9.44
N LYS A 72 -19.75 3.13 9.66
CA LYS A 72 -20.98 3.83 10.05
C LYS A 72 -22.11 3.68 9.04
N LEU A 73 -21.80 3.70 7.74
CA LEU A 73 -22.80 3.45 6.70
C LEU A 73 -23.32 2.00 6.74
N GLY A 74 -22.43 1.05 7.02
CA GLY A 74 -22.77 -0.37 7.20
C GLY A 74 -23.69 -0.60 8.41
N GLU A 75 -23.42 0.06 9.53
CA GLU A 75 -24.27 0.03 10.73
C GLU A 75 -25.70 0.50 10.41
N ASN A 76 -25.83 1.67 9.76
CA ASN A 76 -27.14 2.20 9.35
C ASN A 76 -27.88 1.23 8.41
N LEU A 77 -27.18 0.65 7.43
CA LEU A 77 -27.78 -0.33 6.53
C LEU A 77 -28.28 -1.56 7.28
N ARG A 78 -27.51 -2.05 8.26
CA ARG A 78 -27.91 -3.20 9.07
C ARG A 78 -29.19 -2.92 9.85
N GLU A 79 -29.29 -1.75 10.49
CA GLU A 79 -30.50 -1.36 11.25
C GLU A 79 -31.74 -1.30 10.35
N GLU A 80 -31.62 -0.72 9.15
CA GLU A 80 -32.72 -0.69 8.17
C GLU A 80 -33.13 -2.10 7.72
N LEU A 81 -32.16 -2.99 7.49
CA LEU A 81 -32.44 -4.38 7.12
C LEU A 81 -33.13 -5.15 8.25
N GLU A 82 -32.70 -4.96 9.50
CA GLU A 82 -33.35 -5.55 10.67
C GLU A 82 -34.81 -5.10 10.77
N TYR A 83 -35.06 -3.81 10.62
CA TYR A 83 -36.42 -3.26 10.61
C TYR A 83 -37.30 -3.85 9.51
N VAL A 84 -36.78 -3.96 8.27
CA VAL A 84 -37.51 -4.56 7.15
C VAL A 84 -37.80 -6.03 7.40
N MET A 85 -36.83 -6.80 7.92
CA MET A 85 -37.02 -8.21 8.26
C MET A 85 -38.12 -8.40 9.29
N ASP A 86 -38.16 -7.57 10.33
CA ASP A 86 -39.18 -7.68 11.37
C ASP A 86 -40.57 -7.34 10.85
N ARG A 87 -40.68 -6.31 9.99
CA ARG A 87 -41.95 -6.03 9.29
C ARG A 87 -42.41 -7.19 8.42
N LEU A 88 -41.49 -7.81 7.68
CA LEU A 88 -41.81 -8.97 6.85
C LEU A 88 -42.26 -10.17 7.69
N ARG A 89 -41.58 -10.44 8.81
CA ARG A 89 -41.99 -11.49 9.76
C ARG A 89 -43.40 -11.26 10.27
N MET A 90 -43.75 -10.03 10.64
CA MET A 90 -45.09 -9.67 11.10
C MET A 90 -46.15 -9.78 10.01
N ALA A 91 -45.84 -9.39 8.78
CA ALA A 91 -46.73 -9.59 7.64
C ALA A 91 -47.02 -11.07 7.40
N ILE A 92 -46.00 -11.93 7.45
CA ILE A 92 -46.14 -13.39 7.27
C ILE A 92 -47.00 -14.00 8.38
N VAL A 93 -46.76 -13.61 9.64
CA VAL A 93 -47.56 -14.10 10.77
C VAL A 93 -49.03 -13.70 10.63
N THR A 94 -49.28 -12.43 10.29
CA THR A 94 -50.63 -11.90 10.06
C THR A 94 -51.33 -12.63 8.92
N PHE A 95 -50.63 -12.84 7.81
CA PHE A 95 -51.15 -13.58 6.65
C PHE A 95 -51.52 -15.02 7.02
N ARG A 96 -50.62 -15.74 7.72
CA ARG A 96 -50.89 -17.12 8.17
C ARG A 96 -52.06 -17.19 9.15
N LYS A 97 -52.23 -16.18 10.01
CA LYS A 97 -53.39 -16.08 10.89
C LYS A 97 -54.67 -15.96 10.07
N GLY A 98 -54.73 -15.01 9.13
CA GLY A 98 -55.87 -14.85 8.23
C GLY A 98 -56.19 -16.12 7.44
N GLN A 99 -55.18 -16.84 6.95
CA GLN A 99 -55.39 -18.14 6.29
C GLN A 99 -56.04 -19.19 7.20
N ARG A 100 -55.66 -19.25 8.48
CA ARG A 100 -56.27 -20.17 9.44
C ARG A 100 -57.70 -19.76 9.77
N ASP A 101 -57.94 -18.47 9.98
CA ASP A 101 -59.26 -17.95 10.32
C ASP A 101 -60.27 -18.23 9.18
N ILE A 102 -59.85 -18.07 7.92
CA ILE A 102 -60.65 -18.44 6.74
C ILE A 102 -60.95 -19.94 6.70
N ARG A 103 -59.94 -20.79 6.94
CA ARG A 103 -60.13 -22.26 6.94
C ARG A 103 -61.10 -22.70 8.04
N GLN A 104 -60.96 -22.15 9.25
CA GLN A 104 -61.85 -22.46 10.37
C GLN A 104 -63.28 -21.98 10.14
N GLY A 105 -63.48 -20.80 9.54
CA GLY A 105 -64.80 -20.34 9.14
C GLY A 105 -65.46 -21.29 8.13
N HIS A 106 -64.69 -21.79 7.15
CA HIS A 106 -65.17 -22.72 6.14
C HIS A 106 -65.51 -24.11 6.71
N ASP A 107 -64.79 -24.58 7.73
CA ASP A 107 -65.08 -25.85 8.42
C ASP A 107 -66.33 -25.74 9.31
N CYS A 108 -66.54 -24.60 9.98
CA CYS A 108 -67.75 -24.35 10.77
C CYS A 108 -69.01 -24.34 9.89
N ASP A 109 -69.00 -23.60 8.77
CA ASP A 109 -70.14 -23.53 7.84
C ASP A 109 -70.46 -24.90 7.20
N SER A 110 -69.44 -25.75 7.00
CA SER A 110 -69.61 -27.12 6.51
C SER A 110 -70.29 -28.05 7.51
N ILE A 111 -70.10 -27.86 8.83
CA ILE A 111 -70.75 -28.69 9.87
C ILE A 111 -72.24 -28.33 10.01
N TYR A 112 -72.61 -27.07 9.79
CA TYR A 112 -74.00 -26.63 9.82
C TYR A 112 -74.81 -27.07 8.59
N SER A 113 -74.17 -27.30 7.44
CA SER A 113 -74.86 -27.78 6.22
C SER A 113 -75.13 -29.30 6.17
N ILE A 114 -74.59 -30.10 7.11
CA ILE A 114 -74.77 -31.56 7.15
C ILE A 114 -75.93 -31.96 8.12
N ARG A 115 -76.57 -30.99 8.77
CA ARG A 115 -77.63 -31.21 9.78
C ARG A 115 -79.06 -30.88 9.32
N GLU A 116 -79.27 -30.58 8.04
CA GLU A 116 -80.59 -30.53 7.39
C GLU A 116 -80.78 -31.73 6.46
#